data_AF-A0A6N7H8D8-F1
#
_entry.id   AF-A0A6N7H8D8-F1
#
_cell.length_a   1.000
_cell.length_b   1.000
_cell.length_c   1.000
_cell.angle_alpha   90.00
_cell.angle_beta   90.00
_cell.angle_gamma   90.00
#
_symmetry.space_group_name_H-M   'P 1'
#
loop_
_entity.id
_entity.type
_entity.pdbx_description
1 polymer ?
#
loop_
_entity_poly.entity_id
_entity_poly.type
_entity_poly.pdbx_seq_one_letter_code
_entity_poly.pdbx_strand_id
1 'polypeptide(L)'
;MAKQNLSVDVHEELRSGIPAPILRHRQAPRPGDRLRRAVDAALAELAATATPDHPTLHKLDDLLVGGLAWAAATGDTCRIESAVHAVRTARVRLDADDPDGARTALVSARDGLNQPSRRDAR
;
A
#
# COMPACT_ATOMS: atom_id res chain seq x y z
N MET A 1 -18.50 -56.66 45.03
CA MET A 1 -18.22 -56.20 43.66
C MET A 1 -19.00 -54.91 43.42
N ALA A 2 -18.32 -53.76 43.41
CA ALA A 2 -18.90 -52.46 43.07
C ALA A 2 -18.05 -51.84 41.97
N LYS A 3 -18.64 -51.62 40.79
CA LYS A 3 -18.00 -50.94 39.65
C LYS A 3 -18.33 -49.46 39.77
N GLN A 4 -17.33 -48.63 40.05
CA GLN A 4 -17.44 -47.17 39.97
C GLN A 4 -17.29 -46.75 38.51
N ASN A 5 -18.35 -46.15 37.95
CA ASN A 5 -18.30 -45.55 36.63
C ASN A 5 -17.77 -44.11 36.76
N LEU A 6 -16.55 -43.90 36.27
CA LEU A 6 -15.97 -42.59 36.03
C LEU A 6 -16.68 -41.99 34.79
N SER A 7 -17.66 -41.13 34.98
CA SER A 7 -18.18 -40.28 33.91
C SER A 7 -17.51 -38.93 34.04
N VAL A 8 -16.41 -38.76 33.33
CA VAL A 8 -15.76 -37.44 33.17
C VAL A 8 -16.70 -36.62 32.28
N ASP A 9 -17.20 -35.52 32.82
CA ASP A 9 -18.06 -34.58 32.14
C ASP A 9 -17.22 -33.81 31.11
N VAL A 10 -17.19 -34.29 29.85
CA VAL A 10 -16.40 -33.72 28.75
C VAL A 10 -17.01 -32.41 28.22
N HIS A 11 -18.16 -31.98 28.76
CA HIS A 11 -18.91 -30.86 28.19
C HIS A 11 -18.57 -29.47 28.75
N GLU A 12 -17.83 -29.37 29.85
CA GLU A 12 -17.52 -28.07 30.48
C GLU A 12 -16.20 -27.43 29.98
N GLU A 13 -15.29 -28.22 29.40
CA GLU A 13 -13.96 -27.75 28.98
C GLU A 13 -13.94 -27.06 27.60
N LEU A 14 -15.06 -27.06 26.88
CA LEU A 14 -15.16 -26.43 25.54
C LEU A 14 -15.55 -24.94 25.59
N ARG A 15 -15.76 -24.35 26.77
CA ARG A 15 -16.15 -22.92 26.92
C ARG A 15 -15.06 -21.98 27.43
N SER A 16 -13.86 -22.48 27.72
CA SER A 16 -12.80 -21.69 28.39
C SER A 16 -11.47 -21.63 27.62
N GLY A 17 -11.47 -21.68 26.29
CA GLY A 17 -10.18 -21.82 25.59
C GLY A 17 -10.12 -21.53 24.10
N ILE A 18 -10.99 -20.68 23.55
CA ILE A 18 -10.69 -20.06 22.26
C ILE A 18 -10.13 -18.67 22.56
N PRO A 19 -8.79 -18.50 22.69
CA PRO A 19 -8.21 -17.17 22.74
C PRO A 19 -8.50 -16.52 21.40
N ALA A 20 -9.53 -15.66 21.31
CA ALA A 20 -10.02 -15.06 20.07
C ALA A 20 -8.85 -14.69 19.14
N PRO A 21 -8.46 -15.54 18.18
CA PRO A 21 -7.37 -15.19 17.34
C PRO A 21 -8.04 -14.57 16.11
N ILE A 22 -7.71 -13.31 15.88
CA ILE A 22 -7.56 -12.85 14.50
C ILE A 22 -8.89 -12.66 13.75
N LEU A 23 -9.83 -11.89 14.32
CA LEU A 23 -10.61 -10.99 13.48
C LEU A 23 -9.86 -9.67 13.34
N ARG A 24 -8.62 -9.71 12.80
CA ARG A 24 -8.09 -8.52 12.15
C ARG A 24 -9.01 -8.31 10.97
N HIS A 25 -9.99 -7.41 11.10
CA HIS A 25 -10.73 -6.87 9.98
C HIS A 25 -9.69 -6.49 8.93
N ARG A 26 -9.55 -7.33 7.90
CA ARG A 26 -8.68 -7.04 6.77
C ARG A 26 -9.37 -5.88 6.08
N GLN A 27 -8.99 -4.66 6.47
CA GLN A 27 -9.53 -3.45 5.86
C GLN A 27 -9.37 -3.62 4.36
N ALA A 28 -10.47 -3.41 3.63
CA ALA A 28 -10.42 -3.47 2.18
C ALA A 28 -9.30 -2.53 1.71
N PRO A 29 -8.42 -2.96 0.78
CA PRO A 29 -7.38 -2.10 0.25
C PRO A 29 -8.01 -0.80 -0.23
N ARG A 30 -7.48 0.34 0.21
CA ARG A 30 -7.97 1.63 -0.26
C ARG A 30 -7.53 1.79 -1.72
N PRO A 31 -8.33 2.50 -2.54
CA PRO A 31 -7.93 2.83 -3.90
C PRO A 31 -6.52 3.42 -3.93
N GLY A 32 -5.68 2.88 -4.81
CA GLY A 32 -4.30 3.37 -4.98
C GLY A 32 -3.31 2.94 -3.91
N ASP A 33 -3.62 2.01 -3.00
CA ASP A 33 -2.70 1.55 -1.95
C ASP A 33 -1.34 1.09 -2.47
N ARG A 34 -1.33 0.36 -3.59
CA ARG A 34 -0.08 -0.11 -4.20
C ARG A 34 0.72 1.05 -4.82
N LEU A 35 0.04 2.02 -5.42
CA LEU A 35 0.69 3.22 -5.94
C LEU A 35 1.25 4.07 -4.80
N ARG A 36 0.54 4.18 -3.67
CA ARG A 36 1.03 4.88 -2.47
C ARG A 36 2.32 4.28 -1.96
N ARG A 37 2.37 2.95 -1.80
CA ARG A 37 3.61 2.25 -1.40
C ARG A 37 4.76 2.49 -2.39
N ALA A 38 4.47 2.52 -3.69
CA ALA A 38 5.49 2.81 -4.70
C ALA A 38 6.01 4.26 -4.57
N VAL A 39 5.11 5.24 -4.46
CA VAL A 39 5.47 6.65 -4.28
C VAL A 39 6.29 6.86 -3.00
N ASP A 40 5.88 6.26 -1.87
CA ASP A 40 6.58 6.38 -0.59
C ASP A 40 7.99 5.76 -0.66
N ALA A 41 8.12 4.59 -1.30
CA ALA A 41 9.43 3.95 -1.49
C ALA A 41 10.36 4.80 -2.38
N ALA A 42 9.83 5.37 -3.47
CA ALA A 42 10.61 6.24 -4.34
C ALA A 42 11.05 7.52 -3.64
N LEU A 43 10.17 8.14 -2.85
CA LEU A 43 10.52 9.31 -2.04
C LEU A 43 11.58 8.99 -0.98
N ALA A 44 11.49 7.82 -0.34
CA ALA A 44 12.48 7.37 0.64
C ALA A 44 13.85 7.15 -0.01
N GLU A 45 13.91 6.51 -1.17
CA GLU A 45 15.16 6.28 -1.90
C GLU A 45 15.80 7.61 -2.34
N LEU A 46 15.01 8.52 -2.95
CA LEU A 46 15.49 9.84 -3.32
C LEU A 46 15.97 10.65 -2.11
N ALA A 47 15.35 10.47 -0.94
CA ALA A 47 15.80 11.13 0.29
C ALA A 47 17.10 10.55 0.84
N ALA A 48 17.34 9.24 0.67
CA ALA A 48 18.55 8.57 1.14
C ALA A 48 19.78 8.87 0.26
N THR A 49 19.57 9.13 -1.03
CA THR A 49 20.65 9.32 -2.00
C THR A 49 20.66 10.75 -2.53
N ALA A 50 21.68 11.52 -2.17
CA ALA A 50 21.80 12.94 -2.58
C ALA A 50 21.99 13.11 -4.10
N THR A 51 22.69 12.18 -4.75
CA THR A 51 22.95 12.14 -6.19
C THR A 51 22.73 10.73 -6.71
N PRO A 52 21.47 10.33 -6.96
CA PRO A 52 21.16 8.99 -7.45
C PRO A 52 21.77 8.79 -8.85
N ASP A 53 22.37 7.63 -9.07
CA ASP A 53 22.90 7.24 -10.37
C ASP A 53 21.77 6.75 -11.30
N HIS A 54 22.10 6.64 -12.59
CA HIS A 54 21.12 6.26 -13.61
C HIS A 54 20.45 4.88 -13.35
N PRO A 55 21.18 3.83 -12.91
CA PRO A 55 20.55 2.57 -12.48
C PRO A 55 19.53 2.74 -11.35
N THR A 56 19.81 3.59 -10.36
CA THR A 56 18.87 3.89 -9.29
C THR A 56 17.63 4.58 -9.84
N LEU A 57 17.80 5.59 -10.70
CA LEU A 57 16.67 6.30 -11.33
C LEU A 57 15.78 5.36 -12.17
N HIS A 58 16.37 4.44 -12.93
CA HIS A 58 15.62 3.43 -13.70
C HIS A 58 14.82 2.51 -12.79
N LYS A 59 15.43 2.02 -11.70
CA LYS A 59 14.74 1.16 -10.71
C LYS A 59 13.55 1.89 -10.07
N LEU A 60 13.67 3.20 -9.85
CA LEU A 60 12.57 4.02 -9.37
C LEU A 60 11.44 4.12 -10.40
N ASP A 61 11.77 4.32 -11.68
CA ASP A 61 10.75 4.32 -12.75
C ASP A 61 9.98 3.00 -12.80
N ASP A 62 10.68 1.86 -12.80
CA ASP A 62 10.07 0.52 -12.82
C ASP A 62 9.09 0.30 -11.67
N LEU A 63 9.47 0.77 -10.49
CA LEU A 63 8.65 0.67 -9.29
C LEU A 63 7.38 1.52 -9.40
N LEU A 64 7.48 2.73 -9.96
CA LEU A 64 6.33 3.59 -10.25
C LEU A 64 5.43 2.99 -11.34
N VAL A 65 6.00 2.40 -12.39
CA VAL A 65 5.27 1.67 -13.44
C VAL A 65 4.47 0.52 -12.84
N GLY A 66 5.08 -0.28 -11.96
CA GLY A 66 4.40 -1.38 -11.29
C GLY A 66 3.21 -0.91 -10.43
N GLY A 67 3.36 0.23 -9.75
CA GLY A 67 2.27 0.87 -9.02
C GLY A 67 1.12 1.32 -9.93
N LEU A 68 1.45 1.98 -11.04
CA LEU A 68 0.47 2.45 -12.04
C LEU A 68 -0.26 1.29 -12.72
N ALA A 69 0.46 0.25 -13.12
CA ALA A 69 -0.10 -0.93 -13.76
C ALA A 69 -1.12 -1.62 -12.84
N TRP A 70 -0.82 -1.71 -11.54
CA TRP A 70 -1.77 -2.25 -10.58
C TRP A 70 -3.01 -1.37 -10.40
N ALA A 71 -2.83 -0.05 -10.28
CA ALA A 71 -3.97 0.86 -10.20
C ALA A 71 -4.87 0.79 -11.44
N ALA A 72 -4.28 0.56 -12.62
CA ALA A 72 -5.03 0.31 -13.85
C ALA A 72 -5.79 -1.03 -13.79
N ALA A 73 -5.12 -2.10 -13.35
CA ALA A 73 -5.71 -3.43 -13.23
C ALA A 73 -6.88 -3.48 -12.22
N THR A 74 -6.85 -2.67 -11.17
CA THR A 74 -7.94 -2.57 -10.19
C THR A 74 -9.01 -1.53 -10.56
N GLY A 75 -8.83 -0.79 -11.66
CA GLY A 75 -9.73 0.29 -12.06
C GLY A 75 -9.69 1.51 -11.13
N ASP A 76 -8.66 1.65 -10.31
CA ASP A 76 -8.51 2.76 -9.37
C ASP A 76 -8.08 4.07 -10.05
N THR A 77 -7.54 4.00 -11.27
CA THR A 77 -6.97 5.17 -11.98
C THR A 77 -7.91 6.37 -12.03
N CYS A 78 -9.21 6.16 -12.26
CA CYS A 78 -10.21 7.24 -12.28
C CYS A 78 -10.47 7.85 -10.90
N ARG A 79 -10.24 7.11 -9.81
CA ARG A 79 -10.43 7.58 -8.42
C ARG A 79 -9.24 8.38 -7.92
N ILE A 80 -8.05 8.14 -8.49
CA ILE A 80 -6.77 8.74 -8.10
C ILE A 80 -6.10 9.45 -9.29
N GLU A 81 -6.90 10.02 -10.19
CA GLU A 81 -6.43 10.58 -11.48
C GLU A 81 -5.32 11.63 -11.30
N SER A 82 -5.48 12.56 -10.36
CA SER A 82 -4.49 13.60 -10.07
C SER A 82 -3.15 13.01 -9.63
N ALA A 83 -3.17 11.98 -8.79
CA ALA A 83 -1.98 11.26 -8.37
C ALA A 83 -1.34 10.48 -9.52
N VAL A 84 -2.15 9.85 -10.39
CA VAL A 84 -1.66 9.16 -11.60
C VAL A 84 -0.92 10.16 -12.51
N HIS A 85 -1.48 11.35 -12.71
CA HIS A 85 -0.84 12.38 -13.51
C HIS A 85 0.49 12.85 -12.90
N ALA A 86 0.50 13.13 -11.59
CA ALA A 86 1.72 13.53 -10.89
C ALA A 86 2.82 12.46 -10.94
N VAL A 87 2.47 11.16 -10.82
CA VAL A 87 3.43 10.07 -10.99
C VAL A 87 3.98 10.03 -12.41
N ARG A 88 3.14 10.20 -13.44
CA ARG A 88 3.63 10.27 -14.83
C ARG A 88 4.61 11.43 -15.04
N THR A 89 4.34 12.58 -14.43
CA THR A 89 5.27 13.71 -14.45
C THR A 89 6.59 13.35 -13.75
N ALA A 90 6.54 12.69 -12.59
CA ALA A 90 7.75 12.25 -11.91
C ALA A 90 8.60 11.32 -12.77
N ARG A 91 7.98 10.39 -13.50
CA ARG A 91 8.66 9.47 -14.41
C ARG A 91 9.40 10.21 -15.54
N VAL A 92 8.75 11.21 -16.15
CA VAL A 92 9.39 12.07 -17.15
C VAL A 92 10.60 12.81 -16.57
N ARG A 93 10.56 13.19 -15.28
CA ARG A 93 11.69 13.84 -14.59
C ARG A 93 12.83 12.86 -14.29
N LEU A 94 12.52 11.63 -13.91
CA LEU A 94 13.53 10.58 -13.71
C LEU A 94 14.25 10.26 -15.04
N ASP A 95 13.52 10.18 -16.16
CA ASP A 95 14.08 9.96 -17.50
C ASP A 95 14.97 11.12 -17.97
N ALA A 96 14.71 12.33 -17.47
CA ALA A 96 15.51 13.52 -17.73
C ALA A 96 16.68 13.72 -16.74
N ASP A 97 17.00 12.72 -15.91
CA ASP A 97 17.98 12.79 -14.82
C ASP A 97 17.75 14.00 -13.87
N ASP A 98 16.48 14.35 -13.61
CA ASP A 98 16.03 15.45 -12.74
C ASP A 98 15.41 14.90 -11.43
N PRO A 99 16.24 14.48 -10.44
CA PRO A 99 15.76 13.86 -9.20
C PRO A 99 14.96 14.83 -8.31
N ASP A 100 15.27 16.13 -8.36
CA ASP A 100 14.55 17.15 -7.60
C ASP A 100 13.16 17.39 -8.18
N GLY A 101 13.06 17.54 -9.51
CA GLY A 101 11.77 17.61 -10.20
C GLY A 101 10.92 16.35 -9.98
N ALA A 102 11.56 15.17 -9.99
CA ALA A 102 10.89 13.91 -9.68
C ALA A 102 10.36 13.90 -8.24
N ARG A 103 11.16 14.35 -7.26
CA ARG A 103 10.75 14.45 -5.85
C ARG A 103 9.53 15.36 -5.69
N THR A 104 9.55 16.56 -6.28
CA THR A 104 8.42 17.49 -6.20
C THR A 104 7.13 16.86 -6.75
N ALA A 105 7.21 16.23 -7.91
CA ALA A 105 6.05 15.56 -8.51
C ALA A 105 5.56 14.37 -7.67
N LEU A 106 6.45 13.58 -7.07
CA LEU A 106 6.10 12.47 -6.17
C LEU A 106 5.45 12.95 -4.86
N VAL A 107 5.88 14.10 -4.31
CA VAL A 107 5.21 14.72 -3.17
C VAL A 107 3.77 15.08 -3.54
N SER A 108 3.56 15.74 -4.69
CA SER A 108 2.20 16.03 -5.17
C SER A 108 1.35 14.78 -5.39
N ALA A 109 1.96 13.69 -5.89
CA ALA A 109 1.28 12.40 -6.01
C ALA A 109 0.86 11.83 -4.65
N ARG A 110 1.76 11.86 -3.66
CA ARG A 110 1.48 11.39 -2.29
C ARG A 110 0.33 12.18 -1.65
N ASP A 111 0.33 13.49 -1.83
CA ASP A 111 -0.73 14.36 -1.30
C ASP A 111 -2.08 14.02 -1.95
N GLY A 112 -2.11 13.82 -3.27
CA GLY A 112 -3.31 13.36 -3.98
C GLY A 112 -3.81 11.99 -3.53
N LEU A 113 -2.91 11.07 -3.17
CA LEU A 113 -3.26 9.74 -2.65
C LEU A 113 -3.76 9.75 -1.21
N ASN A 114 -3.42 10.78 -0.43
CA ASN A 114 -3.81 10.87 0.98
C ASN A 114 -5.15 11.56 1.19
N GLN A 115 -5.66 12.28 0.19
CA GLN A 115 -7.00 12.88 0.26
C GLN A 115 -8.07 11.77 0.26
N PRO A 116 -9.11 11.88 1.12
CA PRO A 116 -10.26 11.01 1.05
C PRO A 116 -10.90 11.15 -0.33
N SER A 117 -11.31 10.03 -0.93
CA SER A 117 -11.96 10.11 -2.22
C SER A 117 -13.25 10.92 -2.05
N ARG A 118 -13.58 11.81 -3.01
CA ARG A 118 -14.77 12.70 -2.91
C ARG A 118 -16.11 11.97 -2.64
N ARG A 119 -16.15 10.64 -2.76
CA ARG A 119 -17.30 9.79 -2.43
C ARG A 119 -17.40 9.41 -0.94
N ASP A 120 -16.31 9.44 -0.18
CA ASP A 120 -16.29 9.07 1.23
C ASP A 120 -16.72 10.24 2.15
N ALA A 121 -16.94 11.43 1.59
CA ALA A 121 -17.33 12.66 2.29
C ALA A 121 -18.83 13.00 2.14
N ARG A 122 -19.66 12.05 1.72
CA ARG A 122 -21.12 12.21 1.55
C ARG A 122 -21.90 11.32 2.51
#